data_AF-A0A5B9D5I1-F1
#
_entry.id   AF-A0A5B9D5I1-F1
#
_cell.length_a   1.000
_cell.length_b   1.000
_cell.length_c   1.000
_cell.angle_alpha   90.00
_cell.angle_beta   90.00
_cell.angle_gamma   90.00
#
_symmetry.space_group_name_H-M   'P 1'
#
loop_
_entity.id
_entity.type
_entity.pdbx_description
1 polymer ?
#
loop_
_entity_poly.entity_id
_entity_poly.type
_entity_poly.pdbx_seq_one_letter_code
_entity_poly.pdbx_strand_id
1 'polypeptide(L)'
;MLILSENDKQEFKEDTINSKEIQLETDNFFCSKCKQVNQKSQKTFYCIHCGNRFPVDRNNQLILDENNFSMKYRNDMKKIIPKKKKKKWRLLSGFTVSFGTYLAVTLVSLILFFIFSVFTNVELDSILFSFLISISSLLFFIIPILWIQRYYPRILTMKQRFSELGIPLERYSRKQLIREILLGFLLGLISVFLVILLQLISYYLIKLLFHVDFYNFLEAIQFEDFALTIPDNIFELSLFILMMTFLIGFPEEIMFRGFVQRSFENSLKKPAALLLTAVYFAFFHIFLYILQPIIFFFMVIPYLGLSILLGLIRNWRGDIIATIIAHIIYNCTQTFIIFLILNSI
;
A
#
# COMPACT_ATOMS: atom_id res chain seq x y z
N MET A 1 26.48 -22.65 68.60
CA MET A 1 26.37 -21.21 68.97
C MET A 1 25.99 -20.44 67.72
N LEU A 2 24.69 -20.24 67.51
CA LEU A 2 24.06 -19.20 66.69
C LEU A 2 22.56 -19.35 66.98
N ILE A 3 22.07 -18.42 67.78
CA ILE A 3 20.70 -18.34 68.28
C ILE A 3 19.89 -17.65 67.20
N LEU A 4 18.88 -18.32 66.64
CA LEU A 4 17.90 -17.69 65.75
C LEU A 4 16.64 -17.40 66.56
N SER A 5 16.24 -16.13 66.52
CA SER A 5 15.20 -15.51 67.34
C SER A 5 13.79 -15.91 66.88
N GLU A 6 12.98 -16.35 67.84
CA GLU A 6 11.52 -16.36 67.77
C GLU A 6 11.02 -14.91 67.81
N ASN A 7 10.85 -14.28 66.66
CA ASN A 7 10.05 -13.06 66.52
C ASN A 7 9.77 -12.84 65.04
N ASP A 8 8.66 -13.40 64.56
CA ASP A 8 7.84 -12.83 63.48
C ASP A 8 6.60 -13.71 63.28
N LYS A 9 5.67 -13.64 64.25
CA LYS A 9 4.26 -13.97 64.03
C LYS A 9 3.53 -12.68 63.74
N GLN A 10 3.60 -12.20 62.50
CA GLN A 10 2.66 -11.18 62.03
C GLN A 10 1.30 -11.85 61.83
N GLU A 11 0.35 -11.51 62.71
CA GLU A 11 -1.08 -11.73 62.50
C GLU A 11 -1.51 -11.06 61.19
N PHE A 12 -1.77 -11.87 60.17
CA PHE A 12 -2.51 -11.44 58.99
C PHE A 12 -3.94 -11.11 59.44
N LYS A 13 -4.23 -9.81 59.60
CA LYS A 13 -5.61 -9.34 59.68
C LYS A 13 -6.27 -9.64 58.34
N GLU A 14 -7.25 -10.54 58.34
CA GLU A 14 -8.22 -10.67 57.26
C GLU A 14 -8.98 -9.34 57.18
N ASP A 15 -8.52 -8.45 56.30
CA ASP A 15 -9.32 -7.35 55.83
C ASP A 15 -10.54 -7.97 55.14
N THR A 16 -11.66 -7.93 55.85
CA THR A 16 -12.98 -8.25 55.34
C THR A 16 -13.29 -7.21 54.26
N ILE A 17 -12.84 -7.51 53.03
CA ILE A 17 -13.24 -6.80 51.83
C ILE A 17 -14.76 -6.95 51.78
N ASN A 18 -15.44 -5.90 52.19
CA ASN A 18 -16.88 -5.76 52.10
C ASN A 18 -17.20 -5.65 50.60
N SER A 19 -17.27 -6.80 49.93
CA SER A 19 -17.63 -6.95 48.54
C SER A 19 -19.08 -6.52 48.42
N LYS A 20 -19.28 -5.21 48.22
CA LYS A 20 -20.56 -4.68 47.76
C LYS A 20 -20.98 -5.52 46.56
N GLU A 21 -22.01 -6.31 46.76
CA GLU A 21 -22.57 -7.21 45.77
C GLU A 21 -23.15 -6.33 44.66
N ILE A 22 -22.35 -6.08 43.62
CA ILE A 22 -22.82 -5.34 42.45
C ILE A 22 -23.80 -6.26 41.75
N GLN A 23 -25.10 -6.02 41.94
CA GLN A 23 -26.17 -6.65 41.18
C GLN A 23 -26.05 -6.24 39.71
N LEU A 24 -25.28 -7.01 38.95
CA LEU A 24 -25.15 -6.85 37.51
C LEU A 24 -26.41 -7.44 36.86
N GLU A 25 -27.33 -6.58 36.43
CA GLU A 25 -28.58 -6.90 35.70
C GLU A 25 -28.39 -7.69 34.38
N THR A 26 -27.18 -8.09 34.03
CA THR A 26 -26.92 -8.86 32.82
C THR A 26 -26.17 -10.14 33.16
N ASP A 27 -26.86 -11.26 33.11
CA ASP A 27 -26.36 -12.63 33.31
C ASP A 27 -25.33 -13.11 32.26
N ASN A 28 -24.72 -12.21 31.50
CA ASN A 28 -23.80 -12.58 30.41
C ASN A 28 -22.33 -12.48 30.86
N PHE A 29 -21.55 -13.54 30.66
CA PHE A 29 -20.09 -13.58 30.88
C PHE A 29 -19.36 -14.20 29.68
N PHE A 30 -18.04 -14.06 29.59
CA PHE A 30 -17.26 -14.54 28.43
C PHE A 30 -16.40 -15.74 28.80
N CYS A 31 -16.26 -16.69 27.89
CA CYS A 31 -15.31 -17.78 28.08
C CYS A 31 -13.87 -17.29 27.89
N SER A 32 -13.01 -17.50 28.89
CA SER A 32 -11.59 -17.15 28.82
C SER A 32 -10.85 -17.78 27.63
N LYS A 33 -11.26 -18.99 27.21
CA LYS A 33 -10.64 -19.77 26.12
C LYS A 33 -11.12 -19.35 24.73
N CYS A 34 -12.44 -19.32 24.47
CA CYS A 34 -12.97 -19.05 23.12
C CYS A 34 -13.49 -17.63 22.91
N LYS A 35 -13.54 -16.80 23.96
CA LYS A 35 -14.03 -15.41 23.95
C LYS A 35 -15.49 -15.24 23.48
N GLN A 36 -16.29 -16.30 23.45
CA GLN A 36 -17.73 -16.24 23.19
C GLN A 36 -18.53 -15.94 24.46
N VAL A 37 -19.71 -15.34 24.30
CA VAL A 37 -20.66 -15.01 25.38
C VAL A 37 -21.33 -16.29 25.90
N ASN A 38 -21.52 -16.40 27.22
CA ASN A 38 -22.30 -17.43 27.90
C ASN A 38 -23.29 -16.76 28.87
N GLN A 39 -24.37 -17.47 29.21
CA GLN A 39 -25.43 -17.00 30.10
C GLN A 39 -25.34 -17.71 31.46
N LYS A 40 -25.43 -16.94 32.56
CA LYS A 40 -25.39 -17.41 33.96
C LYS A 40 -26.58 -18.30 34.32
N SER A 41 -27.70 -18.17 33.59
CA SER A 41 -28.90 -19.01 33.73
C SER A 41 -28.67 -20.49 33.35
N GLN A 42 -27.55 -20.80 32.70
CA GLN A 42 -27.21 -22.17 32.34
C GLN A 42 -26.72 -22.91 33.59
N LYS A 43 -27.42 -23.98 33.99
CA LYS A 43 -27.02 -24.90 35.08
C LYS A 43 -25.70 -25.65 34.81
N THR A 44 -24.99 -25.31 33.74
CA THR A 44 -23.82 -26.02 33.22
C THR A 44 -22.56 -25.23 33.46
N PHE A 45 -21.61 -25.82 34.20
CA PHE A 45 -20.30 -25.23 34.50
C PHE A 45 -19.30 -25.34 33.35
N TYR A 46 -19.76 -25.27 32.09
CA TYR A 46 -18.91 -25.35 30.91
C TYR A 46 -19.41 -24.42 29.81
N CYS A 47 -18.48 -23.95 28.97
CA CYS A 47 -18.81 -23.10 27.83
C CYS A 47 -19.52 -23.91 26.74
N ILE A 48 -20.70 -23.46 26.32
CA ILE A 48 -21.49 -24.12 25.25
C ILE A 48 -20.79 -24.13 23.89
N HIS A 49 -19.84 -23.23 23.66
CA HIS A 49 -19.14 -23.09 22.38
C HIS A 49 -17.87 -23.92 22.27
N CYS A 50 -17.16 -24.17 23.38
CA CYS A 50 -15.85 -24.84 23.34
C CYS A 50 -15.66 -25.93 24.39
N GLY A 51 -16.66 -26.21 25.22
CA GLY A 51 -16.62 -27.25 26.26
C GLY A 51 -15.70 -26.95 27.45
N ASN A 52 -15.08 -25.76 27.50
CA ASN A 52 -14.17 -25.41 28.59
C ASN A 52 -14.94 -25.28 29.91
N ARG A 53 -14.55 -26.03 30.95
CA ARG A 53 -15.13 -25.90 32.29
C ARG A 53 -14.77 -24.56 32.91
N PHE A 54 -15.74 -23.97 33.60
CA PHE A 54 -15.53 -22.76 34.38
C PHE A 54 -15.14 -23.13 35.82
N PRO A 55 -14.24 -22.38 36.46
CA PRO A 55 -13.94 -22.58 37.87
C PRO A 55 -15.19 -22.28 38.70
N VAL A 56 -15.45 -23.13 39.69
CA VAL A 56 -16.54 -22.99 40.66
C VAL A 56 -16.00 -23.01 42.08
N ASP A 57 -16.67 -22.30 42.98
CA ASP A 57 -16.34 -22.30 44.40
C ASP A 57 -16.91 -23.53 45.13
N ARG A 58 -16.69 -23.60 46.45
CA ARG A 58 -17.20 -24.69 47.30
C ARG A 58 -18.74 -24.75 47.37
N ASN A 59 -19.42 -23.69 46.97
CA ASN A 59 -20.87 -23.57 46.94
C ASN A 59 -21.46 -23.78 45.53
N ASN A 60 -20.65 -24.31 44.58
CA ASN A 60 -21.04 -24.47 43.18
C ASN A 60 -21.42 -23.15 42.48
N GLN A 61 -20.87 -22.02 42.93
CA GLN A 61 -21.01 -20.74 42.24
C GLN A 61 -19.82 -20.51 41.31
N LEU A 62 -20.10 -19.97 40.12
CA LEU A 62 -19.08 -19.60 39.13
C LEU A 62 -18.10 -18.57 39.72
N ILE A 63 -16.81 -18.92 39.79
CA ILE A 63 -15.75 -17.97 40.13
C ILE A 63 -15.46 -17.12 38.89
N LEU A 64 -15.93 -15.88 38.92
CA LEU A 64 -15.63 -14.90 37.88
C LEU A 64 -14.34 -14.16 38.26
N ASP A 65 -13.24 -14.47 37.58
CA ASP A 65 -11.97 -13.74 37.70
C ASP A 65 -11.92 -12.53 36.75
N GLU A 66 -10.86 -11.73 36.85
CA GLU A 66 -10.62 -10.57 35.98
C GLU A 66 -10.53 -10.95 34.49
N ASN A 67 -10.26 -12.22 34.18
CA ASN A 67 -10.22 -12.73 32.80
C ASN A 67 -11.62 -13.10 32.26
N ASN A 68 -12.59 -13.32 33.16
CA ASN A 68 -13.99 -13.67 32.87
C ASN A 68 -14.94 -12.47 33.01
N PHE A 69 -14.52 -11.38 33.66
CA PHE A 69 -15.33 -10.18 33.81
C PHE A 69 -15.52 -9.38 32.52
N SER A 70 -16.74 -8.86 32.42
CA SER A 70 -17.41 -8.38 31.22
C SER A 70 -16.65 -7.37 30.37
N MET A 71 -16.81 -7.51 29.05
CA MET A 71 -16.58 -6.43 28.09
C MET A 71 -17.33 -5.13 28.46
N LYS A 72 -18.32 -5.14 29.38
CA LYS A 72 -19.09 -3.98 29.83
C LYS A 72 -18.23 -2.98 30.59
N TYR A 73 -17.39 -3.41 31.55
CA TYR A 73 -16.45 -2.52 32.24
C TYR A 73 -15.32 -2.02 31.33
N ARG A 74 -14.88 -2.86 30.37
CA ARG A 74 -13.95 -2.46 29.32
C ARG A 74 -14.58 -1.50 28.30
N ASN A 75 -15.88 -1.57 28.09
CA ASN A 75 -16.65 -0.67 27.24
C ASN A 75 -16.96 0.66 27.96
N ASP A 76 -17.18 0.65 29.27
CA ASP A 76 -17.38 1.87 30.05
C ASP A 76 -16.06 2.60 30.31
N MET A 77 -14.92 1.91 30.51
CA MET A 77 -13.60 2.57 30.43
C MET A 77 -13.26 3.07 29.01
N LYS A 78 -13.67 2.35 27.95
CA LYS A 78 -13.54 2.84 26.56
C LYS A 78 -14.46 4.02 26.24
N LYS A 79 -15.53 4.26 27.00
CA LYS A 79 -16.40 5.44 26.86
C LYS A 79 -15.76 6.70 27.45
N ILE A 80 -14.89 6.56 28.46
CA ILE A 80 -14.30 7.71 29.16
C ILE A 80 -13.13 8.32 28.37
N ILE A 81 -12.47 7.57 27.48
CA ILE A 81 -11.46 8.13 26.59
C ILE A 81 -12.17 8.64 25.33
N PRO A 82 -12.30 9.96 25.11
CA PRO A 82 -12.90 10.48 23.88
C PRO A 82 -12.06 9.96 22.71
N LYS A 83 -12.64 9.07 21.90
CA LYS A 83 -12.03 8.59 20.67
C LYS A 83 -11.87 9.82 19.76
N LYS A 84 -10.70 10.44 19.78
CA LYS A 84 -10.34 11.50 18.82
C LYS A 84 -10.72 10.98 17.43
N LYS A 85 -11.63 11.68 16.74
CA LYS A 85 -12.14 11.23 15.45
C LYS A 85 -10.98 11.20 14.44
N LYS A 86 -10.91 10.16 13.61
CA LYS A 86 -9.96 10.08 12.48
C LYS A 86 -10.15 11.30 11.60
N LYS A 87 -9.07 12.00 11.24
CA LYS A 87 -9.16 13.13 10.32
C LYS A 87 -9.46 12.57 8.93
N LYS A 88 -10.40 13.19 8.21
CA LYS A 88 -10.65 12.87 6.81
C LYS A 88 -9.41 13.23 5.98
N TRP A 89 -9.11 12.43 4.96
CA TRP A 89 -8.02 12.76 4.06
C TRP A 89 -8.46 13.92 3.19
N ARG A 90 -7.61 14.94 3.09
CA ARG A 90 -7.90 16.11 2.26
C ARG A 90 -7.51 15.80 0.82
N LEU A 91 -8.35 16.19 -0.13
CA LEU A 91 -8.06 16.09 -1.57
C LEU A 91 -6.73 16.78 -1.93
N LEU A 92 -6.50 17.97 -1.37
CA LEU A 92 -5.26 18.72 -1.62
C LEU A 92 -4.01 17.95 -1.20
N SER A 93 -4.09 17.11 -0.15
CA SER A 93 -2.95 16.30 0.26
C SER A 93 -2.54 15.29 -0.81
N GLY A 94 -3.47 14.76 -1.60
CA GLY A 94 -3.16 13.86 -2.72
C GLY A 94 -2.23 14.55 -3.71
N PHE A 95 -2.53 15.79 -4.09
CA PHE A 95 -1.69 16.61 -4.96
C PHE A 95 -0.37 17.02 -4.29
N THR A 96 -0.43 17.70 -3.15
CA THR A 96 0.75 18.33 -2.57
C THR A 96 1.79 17.33 -2.09
N VAL A 97 1.36 16.17 -1.56
CA VAL A 97 2.30 15.14 -1.08
C VAL A 97 2.98 14.46 -2.26
N SER A 98 2.23 14.02 -3.27
CA SER A 98 2.81 13.34 -4.43
C SER A 98 3.72 14.27 -5.25
N PHE A 99 3.31 15.53 -5.47
CA PHE A 99 4.14 16.52 -6.16
C PHE A 99 5.36 16.91 -5.34
N GLY A 100 5.21 17.12 -4.04
CA GLY A 100 6.35 17.36 -3.14
C GLY A 100 7.32 16.18 -3.11
N THR A 101 6.81 14.93 -3.15
CA THR A 101 7.65 13.74 -3.30
C THR A 101 8.38 13.73 -4.63
N TYR A 102 7.72 14.05 -5.74
CA TYR A 102 8.37 14.13 -7.05
C TYR A 102 9.52 15.14 -7.06
N LEU A 103 9.30 16.36 -6.55
CA LEU A 103 10.37 17.35 -6.42
C LEU A 103 11.53 16.86 -5.54
N ALA A 104 11.22 16.12 -4.47
CA ALA A 104 12.24 15.52 -3.61
C ALA A 104 13.02 14.40 -4.33
N VAL A 105 12.34 13.54 -5.12
CA VAL A 105 12.97 12.54 -5.97
C VAL A 105 13.93 13.24 -6.94
N THR A 106 13.44 14.21 -7.71
CA THR A 106 14.26 14.96 -8.68
C THR A 106 15.47 15.62 -8.02
N LEU A 107 15.30 16.29 -6.88
CA LEU A 107 16.42 16.90 -6.16
C LEU A 107 17.46 15.86 -5.71
N VAL A 108 17.02 14.73 -5.15
CA VAL A 108 17.92 13.66 -4.75
C VAL A 108 18.61 13.03 -5.96
N SER A 109 17.88 12.81 -7.08
CA SER A 109 18.45 12.33 -8.34
C SER A 109 19.53 13.26 -8.86
N LEU A 110 19.32 14.59 -8.83
CA LEU A 110 20.31 15.59 -9.25
C LEU A 110 21.56 15.57 -8.37
N ILE A 111 21.39 15.42 -7.05
CA ILE A 111 22.52 15.29 -6.12
C ILE A 111 23.30 14.00 -6.40
N LEU A 112 22.61 12.87 -6.59
CA LEU A 112 23.26 11.61 -6.93
C LEU A 112 23.97 11.69 -8.29
N PHE A 113 23.33 12.30 -9.30
CA PHE A 113 23.93 12.55 -10.61
C PHE A 113 25.25 13.31 -10.47
N PHE A 114 25.23 14.43 -9.73
CA PHE A 114 26.44 15.23 -9.49
C PHE A 114 27.53 14.40 -8.79
N ILE A 115 27.17 13.67 -7.72
CA ILE A 115 28.13 12.83 -6.99
C ILE A 115 28.76 11.78 -7.91
N PHE A 116 27.96 11.05 -8.67
CA PHE A 116 28.48 10.01 -9.56
C PHE A 116 29.32 10.61 -10.70
N SER A 117 28.89 11.74 -11.28
CA SER A 117 29.62 12.40 -12.36
C SER A 117 31.00 12.94 -11.93
N VAL A 118 31.15 13.34 -10.66
CA VAL A 118 32.39 13.95 -10.14
C VAL A 118 33.31 12.92 -9.48
N PHE A 119 32.75 11.96 -8.74
CA PHE A 119 33.52 11.09 -7.84
C PHE A 119 33.63 9.64 -8.32
N THR A 120 32.99 9.27 -9.43
CA THR A 120 33.03 7.89 -9.94
C THR A 120 33.31 7.84 -11.44
N ASN A 121 33.87 6.73 -11.91
CA ASN A 121 34.07 6.45 -13.33
C ASN A 121 32.89 5.69 -13.95
N VAL A 122 31.69 5.81 -13.36
CA VAL A 122 30.50 5.15 -13.92
C VAL A 122 30.03 5.95 -15.13
N GLU A 123 29.89 5.28 -16.27
CA GLU A 123 29.35 5.88 -17.49
C GLU A 123 27.91 6.35 -17.24
N LEU A 124 27.62 7.61 -17.54
CA LEU A 124 26.33 8.24 -17.26
C LEU A 124 25.18 7.60 -18.04
N ASP A 125 25.48 6.97 -19.16
CA ASP A 125 24.50 6.29 -20.02
C ASP A 125 24.31 4.81 -19.65
N SER A 126 25.09 4.31 -18.69
CA SER A 126 24.99 2.90 -18.27
C SER A 126 23.70 2.61 -17.50
N ILE A 127 23.15 1.40 -17.68
CA ILE A 127 21.99 0.95 -16.91
C ILE A 127 22.26 0.93 -15.39
N LEU A 128 23.53 0.74 -14.99
CA LEU A 128 23.94 0.78 -13.60
C LEU A 128 23.74 2.17 -13.02
N PHE A 129 24.12 3.21 -13.76
CA PHE A 129 23.86 4.60 -13.38
C PHE A 129 22.36 4.86 -13.24
N SER A 130 21.56 4.49 -14.24
CA SER A 130 20.09 4.60 -14.21
C SER A 130 19.46 3.89 -13.00
N PHE A 131 19.94 2.70 -12.67
CA PHE A 131 19.51 1.94 -11.49
C PHE A 131 19.82 2.70 -10.19
N LEU A 132 21.05 3.23 -10.05
CA LEU A 132 21.48 3.96 -8.85
C LEU A 132 20.70 5.26 -8.66
N ILE A 133 20.50 6.03 -9.74
CA ILE A 133 19.65 7.23 -9.70
C ILE A 133 18.21 6.87 -9.33
N SER A 134 17.70 5.75 -9.86
CA SER A 134 16.34 5.28 -9.58
C SER A 134 16.10 4.89 -8.12
N ILE A 135 17.13 4.66 -7.29
CA ILE A 135 16.94 4.43 -5.84
C ILE A 135 16.18 5.60 -5.17
N SER A 136 16.35 6.81 -5.70
CA SER A 136 15.62 8.00 -5.24
C SER A 136 14.09 7.84 -5.31
N SER A 137 13.56 7.05 -6.23
CA SER A 137 12.11 6.81 -6.37
C SER A 137 11.49 6.08 -5.18
N LEU A 138 12.29 5.44 -4.31
CA LEU A 138 11.81 4.86 -3.05
C LEU A 138 11.16 5.92 -2.14
N LEU A 139 11.38 7.22 -2.38
CA LEU A 139 10.63 8.28 -1.72
C LEU A 139 9.12 8.21 -2.02
N PHE A 140 8.70 7.73 -3.19
CA PHE A 140 7.29 7.45 -3.51
C PHE A 140 6.69 6.37 -2.61
N PHE A 141 7.52 5.50 -2.03
CA PHE A 141 7.11 4.53 -1.03
C PHE A 141 7.16 5.11 0.40
N ILE A 142 8.29 5.71 0.77
CA ILE A 142 8.59 6.13 2.15
C ILE A 142 7.65 7.28 2.57
N ILE A 143 7.50 8.31 1.73
CA ILE A 143 6.75 9.52 2.10
C ILE A 143 5.27 9.23 2.41
N PRO A 144 4.48 8.51 1.58
CA PRO A 144 3.07 8.25 1.91
C PRO A 144 2.92 7.38 3.17
N ILE A 145 3.84 6.43 3.41
CA ILE A 145 3.88 5.61 4.63
C ILE A 145 4.10 6.45 5.88
N LEU A 146 4.96 7.46 5.81
CA LEU A 146 5.18 8.37 6.94
C LEU A 146 4.02 9.36 7.07
N TRP A 147 3.53 9.90 5.95
CA TRP A 147 2.51 10.95 5.93
C TRP A 147 1.16 10.48 6.48
N ILE A 148 0.79 9.22 6.24
CA ILE A 148 -0.50 8.68 6.65
C ILE A 148 -0.76 8.82 8.16
N GLN A 149 0.31 8.82 8.98
CA GLN A 149 0.24 9.01 10.43
C GLN A 149 -0.47 10.31 10.83
N ARG A 150 -0.38 11.37 10.00
CA ARG A 150 -1.01 12.67 10.27
C ARG A 150 -2.54 12.61 10.33
N TYR A 151 -3.17 11.58 9.75
CA TYR A 151 -4.62 11.41 9.76
C TYR A 151 -5.17 10.67 10.98
N TYR A 152 -4.29 10.10 11.81
CA TYR A 152 -4.68 9.23 12.92
C TYR A 152 -4.19 9.81 14.24
N PRO A 153 -5.05 9.86 15.28
CA PRO A 153 -4.67 10.39 16.59
C PRO A 153 -3.74 9.45 17.37
N ARG A 154 -3.69 8.18 16.99
CA ARG A 154 -2.84 7.14 17.58
C ARG A 154 -1.71 6.79 16.63
N ILE A 155 -0.57 6.41 17.19
CA ILE A 155 0.57 5.91 16.40
C ILE A 155 0.13 4.61 15.73
N LEU A 156 0.16 4.59 14.40
CA LEU A 156 -0.12 3.41 13.61
C LEU A 156 1.15 2.56 13.53
N THR A 157 1.00 1.25 13.72
CA THR A 157 2.06 0.29 13.43
C THR A 157 2.35 0.26 11.92
N MET A 158 3.54 -0.19 11.52
CA MET A 158 3.89 -0.28 10.09
C MET A 158 2.87 -1.11 9.30
N LYS A 159 2.41 -2.23 9.87
CA LYS A 159 1.38 -3.07 9.26
C LYS A 159 0.05 -2.33 9.04
N GLN A 160 -0.36 -1.51 10.01
CA GLN A 160 -1.56 -0.68 9.88
C GLN A 160 -1.39 0.40 8.81
N ARG A 161 -0.20 1.00 8.69
CA ARG A 161 0.11 1.97 7.63
C ARG A 161 0.02 1.33 6.25
N PHE A 162 0.59 0.15 6.05
CA PHE A 162 0.46 -0.62 4.81
C PHE A 162 -1.00 -0.94 4.47
N SER A 163 -1.77 -1.44 5.45
CA SER A 163 -3.20 -1.71 5.26
C SER A 163 -3.99 -0.47 4.85
N GLU A 164 -3.68 0.68 5.45
CA GLU A 164 -4.31 1.97 5.12
C GLU A 164 -3.81 2.58 3.80
N LEU A 165 -2.71 2.07 3.23
CA LEU A 165 -2.27 2.35 1.85
C LEU A 165 -2.73 1.26 0.86
N GLY A 166 -3.58 0.33 1.28
CA GLY A 166 -4.14 -0.69 0.39
C GLY A 166 -3.30 -1.97 0.28
N ILE A 167 -2.41 -2.26 1.23
CA ILE A 167 -1.66 -3.52 1.28
C ILE A 167 -1.99 -4.27 2.59
N PRO A 168 -3.21 -4.84 2.73
CA PRO A 168 -3.64 -5.52 3.95
C PRO A 168 -3.15 -6.98 3.97
N LEU A 169 -1.83 -7.22 4.02
CA LEU A 169 -1.25 -8.58 3.94
C LEU A 169 -1.84 -9.58 4.95
N GLU A 170 -2.24 -9.10 6.14
CA GLU A 170 -2.83 -9.95 7.19
C GLU A 170 -4.24 -10.47 6.85
N ARG A 171 -4.92 -9.86 5.87
CA ARG A 171 -6.23 -10.32 5.39
C ARG A 171 -6.13 -11.56 4.51
N TYR A 172 -4.95 -11.80 3.94
CA TYR A 172 -4.75 -12.80 2.90
C TYR A 172 -4.25 -14.12 3.49
N SER A 173 -5.01 -15.20 3.23
CA SER A 173 -4.43 -16.54 3.27
C SER A 173 -3.41 -16.71 2.12
N ARG A 174 -2.46 -17.63 2.26
CA ARG A 174 -1.46 -17.92 1.20
C ARG A 174 -2.11 -18.18 -0.16
N LYS A 175 -3.21 -18.95 -0.20
CA LYS A 175 -3.95 -19.25 -1.43
C LYS A 175 -4.58 -18.00 -2.07
N GLN A 176 -5.14 -17.11 -1.25
CA GLN A 176 -5.72 -15.86 -1.76
C GLN A 176 -4.63 -14.91 -2.27
N LEU A 177 -3.48 -14.82 -1.59
CA LEU A 177 -2.37 -14.00 -2.06
C LEU A 177 -1.84 -14.48 -3.41
N ILE A 178 -1.63 -15.79 -3.58
CA ILE A 178 -1.24 -16.39 -4.86
C ILE A 178 -2.26 -16.06 -5.95
N ARG A 179 -3.56 -16.13 -5.62
CA ARG A 179 -4.62 -15.75 -6.56
C ARG A 179 -4.51 -14.29 -7.00
N GLU A 180 -4.24 -13.35 -6.09
CA GLU A 180 -4.04 -11.93 -6.46
C GLU A 180 -2.81 -11.72 -7.31
N ILE A 181 -1.72 -12.45 -7.03
CA ILE A 181 -0.49 -12.41 -7.83
C ILE A 181 -0.76 -12.92 -9.24
N LEU A 182 -1.40 -14.08 -9.40
CA LEU A 182 -1.74 -14.64 -10.71
C LEU A 182 -2.71 -13.75 -11.48
N LEU A 183 -3.67 -13.16 -10.78
CA LEU A 183 -4.61 -12.21 -11.38
C LEU A 183 -3.88 -10.95 -11.88
N GLY A 184 -3.02 -10.36 -11.05
CA GLY A 184 -2.21 -9.21 -11.43
C GLY A 184 -1.29 -9.54 -12.61
N PHE A 185 -0.68 -10.71 -12.62
CA PHE A 185 0.16 -11.18 -13.72
C PHE A 185 -0.62 -11.25 -15.04
N LEU A 186 -1.78 -11.90 -15.05
CA LEU A 186 -2.63 -11.98 -16.24
C LEU A 186 -3.07 -10.59 -16.73
N LEU A 187 -3.49 -9.72 -15.81
CA LEU A 187 -3.90 -8.36 -16.13
C LEU A 187 -2.73 -7.51 -16.65
N GLY A 188 -1.52 -7.73 -16.15
CA GLY A 188 -0.31 -7.08 -16.64
C GLY A 188 -0.01 -7.45 -18.10
N LEU A 189 -0.12 -8.74 -18.46
CA LEU A 189 0.02 -9.18 -19.86
C LEU A 189 -1.06 -8.58 -20.76
N ILE A 190 -2.32 -8.55 -20.30
CA ILE A 190 -3.41 -7.89 -21.04
C ILE A 190 -3.13 -6.39 -21.23
N SER A 191 -2.51 -5.74 -20.24
CA SER A 191 -2.18 -4.32 -20.29
C SER A 191 -1.20 -3.98 -21.41
N VAL A 192 -0.29 -4.90 -21.77
CA VAL A 192 0.63 -4.71 -22.91
C VAL A 192 -0.15 -4.57 -24.22
N PHE A 193 -1.10 -5.47 -24.48
CA PHE A 193 -1.95 -5.39 -25.68
C PHE A 193 -2.83 -4.15 -25.68
N LEU A 194 -3.38 -3.77 -24.51
CA LEU A 194 -4.13 -2.53 -24.37
C LEU A 194 -3.29 -1.32 -24.75
N VAL A 195 -2.05 -1.22 -24.25
CA VAL A 195 -1.19 -0.08 -24.54
C VAL A 195 -0.77 -0.05 -26.01
N ILE A 196 -0.44 -1.19 -26.61
CA ILE A 196 -0.16 -1.26 -28.06
C ILE A 196 -1.36 -0.76 -28.88
N LEU A 197 -2.58 -1.18 -28.53
CA LEU A 197 -3.79 -0.71 -29.19
C LEU A 197 -3.98 0.82 -29.00
N LEU A 198 -3.75 1.33 -27.80
CA LEU A 198 -3.86 2.76 -27.51
C LEU A 198 -2.78 3.58 -28.24
N GLN A 199 -1.56 3.06 -28.38
CA GLN A 199 -0.50 3.68 -29.17
C GLN A 199 -0.87 3.70 -30.67
N LEU A 200 -1.49 2.64 -31.19
CA LEU A 200 -1.99 2.62 -32.57
C LEU A 200 -3.10 3.66 -32.79
N ILE A 201 -4.04 3.78 -31.84
CA ILE A 201 -5.08 4.82 -31.88
C ILE A 201 -4.42 6.21 -31.84
N SER A 202 -3.40 6.39 -31.01
CA SER A 202 -2.67 7.65 -30.88
C SER A 202 -1.96 8.02 -32.17
N TYR A 203 -1.29 7.06 -32.82
CA TYR A 203 -0.66 7.24 -34.14
C TYR A 203 -1.65 7.79 -35.17
N TYR A 204 -2.80 7.14 -35.33
CA TYR A 204 -3.81 7.59 -36.29
C TYR A 204 -4.42 8.95 -35.92
N LEU A 205 -4.61 9.21 -34.62
CA LEU A 205 -5.10 10.50 -34.16
C LEU A 205 -4.09 11.62 -34.46
N ILE A 206 -2.78 11.38 -34.27
CA ILE A 206 -1.74 12.34 -34.64
C ILE A 206 -1.77 12.62 -36.13
N LYS A 207 -1.82 11.56 -36.95
CA LYS A 207 -1.88 11.69 -38.41
C LYS A 207 -3.10 12.49 -38.86
N LEU A 208 -4.25 12.30 -38.20
CA LEU A 208 -5.49 13.02 -38.46
C LEU A 208 -5.43 14.49 -38.02
N LEU A 209 -4.99 14.77 -36.79
CA LEU A 209 -5.06 16.11 -36.19
C LEU A 209 -3.93 17.04 -36.65
N PHE A 210 -2.74 16.49 -36.89
CA PHE A 210 -1.54 17.28 -37.20
C PHE A 210 -1.09 17.15 -38.65
N HIS A 211 -1.67 16.21 -39.43
CA HIS A 211 -1.25 15.91 -40.80
C HIS A 211 0.24 15.54 -40.92
N VAL A 212 0.82 14.99 -39.86
CA VAL A 212 2.22 14.56 -39.78
C VAL A 212 2.26 13.03 -39.76
N ASP A 213 3.12 12.42 -40.56
CA ASP A 213 3.47 11.02 -40.36
C ASP A 213 4.40 10.91 -39.16
N PHE A 214 3.89 10.31 -38.08
CA PHE A 214 4.61 10.23 -36.82
C PHE A 214 5.95 9.48 -36.98
N TYR A 215 6.05 8.51 -37.89
CA TYR A 215 7.31 7.78 -38.11
C TYR A 215 8.40 8.71 -38.66
N ASN A 216 8.09 9.45 -39.72
CA ASN A 216 9.02 10.43 -40.31
C ASN A 216 9.37 11.54 -39.31
N PHE A 217 8.41 11.93 -38.47
CA PHE A 217 8.62 12.92 -37.42
C PHE A 217 9.58 12.41 -36.34
N LEU A 218 9.46 11.16 -35.90
CA LEU A 218 10.38 10.55 -34.95
C LEU A 218 11.80 10.45 -35.52
N GLU A 219 11.93 10.06 -36.79
CA GLU A 219 13.22 10.00 -37.49
C GLU A 219 13.88 11.39 -37.57
N ALA A 220 13.09 12.44 -37.84
CA ALA A 220 13.60 13.81 -37.97
C ALA A 220 14.09 14.44 -36.65
N ILE A 221 13.61 13.98 -35.50
CA ILE A 221 13.95 14.57 -34.19
C ILE A 221 15.21 13.96 -33.58
N GLN A 222 15.84 12.98 -34.23
CA GLN A 222 16.97 12.22 -33.68
C GLN A 222 16.60 11.73 -32.26
N PHE A 223 15.65 10.79 -32.20
CA PHE A 223 15.07 10.27 -30.97
C PHE A 223 16.07 9.58 -30.00
N GLU A 224 17.38 9.68 -30.26
CA GLU A 224 18.46 9.19 -29.41
C GLU A 224 18.39 9.76 -27.99
N ASP A 225 17.99 11.03 -27.83
CA ASP A 225 17.83 11.67 -26.51
C ASP A 225 16.62 11.17 -25.71
N PHE A 226 15.71 10.43 -26.35
CA PHE A 226 14.51 9.86 -25.73
C PHE A 226 14.65 8.38 -25.40
N ALA A 227 15.79 7.77 -25.74
CA ALA A 227 16.04 6.38 -25.47
C ALA A 227 16.10 6.17 -23.95
N LEU A 228 14.99 5.66 -23.39
CA LEU A 228 15.05 4.77 -22.23
C LEU A 228 16.26 3.86 -22.43
N THR A 229 17.18 3.79 -21.46
CA THR A 229 18.32 2.87 -21.52
C THR A 229 17.78 1.47 -21.84
N ILE A 230 17.91 1.05 -23.09
CA ILE A 230 17.42 -0.25 -23.53
C ILE A 230 18.51 -1.24 -23.15
N PRO A 231 18.19 -2.32 -22.44
CA PRO A 231 19.20 -3.29 -22.09
C PRO A 231 19.83 -3.93 -23.34
N ASP A 232 21.16 -4.02 -23.39
CA ASP A 232 21.87 -4.64 -24.52
C ASP A 232 22.22 -6.10 -24.26
N ASN A 233 22.19 -6.53 -23.00
CA ASN A 233 22.52 -7.90 -22.60
C ASN A 233 21.66 -8.39 -21.44
N ILE A 234 21.77 -9.69 -21.13
CA ILE A 234 20.95 -10.35 -20.10
C ILE A 234 21.17 -9.75 -18.70
N PHE A 235 22.40 -9.30 -18.39
CA PHE A 235 22.70 -8.69 -17.10
C PHE A 235 21.96 -7.35 -16.97
N GLU A 236 22.04 -6.49 -17.98
CA GLU A 236 21.32 -5.21 -18.00
C GLU A 236 19.80 -5.41 -17.97
N LEU A 237 19.29 -6.40 -18.69
CA LEU A 237 17.87 -6.74 -18.69
C LEU A 237 17.41 -7.16 -17.30
N SER A 238 18.23 -7.96 -16.61
CA SER A 238 17.96 -8.38 -15.24
C SER A 238 17.94 -7.18 -14.28
N LEU A 239 18.88 -6.25 -14.44
CA LEU A 239 18.95 -5.03 -13.63
C LEU A 239 17.75 -4.11 -13.89
N PHE A 240 17.33 -3.99 -15.15
CA PHE A 240 16.14 -3.24 -15.55
C PHE A 240 14.87 -3.85 -14.95
N ILE A 241 14.70 -5.17 -15.00
CA ILE A 241 13.55 -5.87 -14.38
C ILE A 241 13.53 -5.59 -12.86
N LEU A 242 14.68 -5.61 -12.21
CA LEU A 242 14.80 -5.29 -10.78
C LEU A 242 14.38 -3.84 -10.49
N MET A 243 14.85 -2.89 -11.31
CA MET A 243 14.47 -1.48 -11.25
C MET A 243 12.95 -1.29 -11.40
N MET A 244 12.37 -1.86 -12.45
CA MET A 244 10.93 -1.75 -12.74
C MET A 244 10.07 -2.37 -11.64
N THR A 245 10.55 -3.47 -11.03
CA THR A 245 9.83 -4.17 -9.96
C THR A 245 9.84 -3.39 -8.65
N PHE A 246 11.03 -3.02 -8.16
CA PHE A 246 11.19 -2.54 -6.78
C PHE A 246 11.31 -1.03 -6.65
N LEU A 247 11.83 -0.36 -7.69
CA LEU A 247 12.07 1.08 -7.67
C LEU A 247 10.92 1.84 -8.34
N ILE A 248 10.30 1.29 -9.39
CA ILE A 248 9.29 2.02 -10.15
C ILE A 248 7.87 1.52 -9.82
N GLY A 249 7.51 0.32 -10.28
CA GLY A 249 6.12 -0.16 -10.21
C GLY A 249 5.56 -0.23 -8.79
N PHE A 250 6.32 -0.78 -7.84
CA PHE A 250 5.85 -0.91 -6.45
C PHE A 250 5.70 0.44 -5.72
N PRO A 251 6.71 1.33 -5.66
CA PRO A 251 6.57 2.64 -5.03
C PRO A 251 5.48 3.52 -5.66
N GLU A 252 5.36 3.50 -7.00
CA GLU A 252 4.35 4.31 -7.70
C GLU A 252 2.92 3.88 -7.37
N GLU A 253 2.61 2.58 -7.35
CA GLU A 253 1.27 2.13 -6.98
C GLU A 253 0.90 2.54 -5.55
N ILE A 254 1.86 2.50 -4.63
CA ILE A 254 1.65 2.94 -3.24
C ILE A 254 1.35 4.43 -3.19
N MET A 255 2.08 5.25 -3.95
CA MET A 255 1.79 6.68 -4.05
C MET A 255 0.44 6.93 -4.73
N PHE A 256 0.25 6.47 -5.96
CA PHE A 256 -0.89 6.90 -6.77
C PHE A 256 -2.19 6.17 -6.41
N ARG A 257 -2.17 4.86 -6.21
CA ARG A 257 -3.38 4.06 -5.97
C ARG A 257 -3.65 3.87 -4.48
N GLY A 258 -2.58 3.74 -3.69
CA GLY A 258 -2.63 3.66 -2.24
C GLY A 258 -2.96 5.00 -1.58
N PHE A 259 -2.26 6.08 -1.96
CA PHE A 259 -2.38 7.38 -1.32
C PHE A 259 -3.24 8.39 -2.09
N VAL A 260 -2.89 8.73 -3.34
CA VAL A 260 -3.53 9.81 -4.13
C VAL A 260 -5.00 9.47 -4.44
N GLN A 261 -5.28 8.32 -5.03
CA GLN A 261 -6.65 7.90 -5.36
C GLN A 261 -7.53 7.84 -4.11
N ARG A 262 -6.99 7.31 -3.00
CA ARG A 262 -7.70 7.26 -1.72
C ARG A 262 -7.96 8.65 -1.15
N SER A 263 -7.03 9.59 -1.28
CA SER A 263 -7.23 11.00 -0.92
C SER A 263 -8.37 11.63 -1.73
N PHE A 264 -8.42 11.37 -3.04
CA PHE A 264 -9.48 11.89 -3.92
C PHE A 264 -10.85 11.28 -3.60
N GLU A 265 -10.93 9.97 -3.35
CA GLU A 265 -12.17 9.28 -2.97
C GLU A 265 -12.77 9.77 -1.64
N ASN A 266 -11.98 10.38 -0.76
CA ASN A 266 -12.51 10.98 0.46
C ASN A 266 -13.30 12.27 0.20
N SER A 267 -13.15 12.88 -0.97
CA SER A 267 -13.81 14.14 -1.35
C SER A 267 -14.67 14.02 -2.61
N LEU A 268 -14.44 13.01 -3.46
CA LEU A 268 -15.09 12.80 -4.75
C LEU A 268 -15.73 11.40 -4.82
N LYS A 269 -16.71 11.22 -5.71
CA LYS A 269 -17.25 9.90 -6.04
C LYS A 269 -16.16 9.05 -6.70
N LYS A 270 -16.21 7.72 -6.50
CA LYS A 270 -15.19 6.77 -7.00
C LYS A 270 -14.83 6.94 -8.50
N PRO A 271 -15.77 7.12 -9.45
CA PRO A 271 -15.41 7.30 -10.86
C PRO A 271 -14.63 8.60 -11.12
N ALA A 272 -15.05 9.70 -10.48
CA ALA A 272 -14.37 10.99 -10.61
C ALA A 272 -12.98 10.97 -9.95
N ALA A 273 -12.84 10.31 -8.79
CA ALA A 273 -11.54 10.12 -8.14
C ALA A 273 -10.60 9.27 -9.01
N LEU A 274 -11.10 8.18 -9.61
CA LEU A 274 -10.34 7.36 -10.55
C LEU A 274 -9.85 8.18 -11.75
N LEU A 275 -10.76 8.91 -12.41
CA LEU A 275 -10.40 9.69 -13.59
C LEU A 275 -9.39 10.79 -13.25
N LEU A 276 -9.58 11.48 -12.12
CA LEU A 276 -8.65 12.50 -11.66
C LEU A 276 -7.27 11.91 -11.33
N THR A 277 -7.21 10.74 -10.68
CA THR A 277 -5.94 10.03 -10.47
C THR A 277 -5.31 9.62 -11.79
N ALA A 278 -6.09 9.16 -12.76
CA ALA A 278 -5.57 8.71 -14.04
C ALA A 278 -4.93 9.86 -14.85
N VAL A 279 -5.63 10.99 -14.95
CA VAL A 279 -5.10 12.21 -15.58
C VAL A 279 -3.84 12.69 -14.87
N TYR A 280 -3.87 12.70 -13.53
CA TYR A 280 -2.74 13.16 -12.73
C TYR A 280 -1.51 12.25 -12.86
N PHE A 281 -1.71 10.93 -12.88
CA PHE A 281 -0.65 9.95 -13.14
C PHE A 281 -0.05 10.12 -14.53
N ALA A 282 -0.88 10.24 -15.56
CA ALA A 282 -0.42 10.45 -16.94
C ALA A 282 0.40 11.74 -17.04
N PHE A 283 -0.07 12.83 -16.43
CA PHE A 283 0.64 14.10 -16.38
C PHE A 283 2.04 13.96 -15.75
N PHE A 284 2.18 13.21 -14.65
CA PHE A 284 3.50 12.98 -14.00
C PHE A 284 4.53 12.32 -14.92
N HIS A 285 4.08 11.52 -15.88
CA HIS A 285 4.98 10.80 -16.79
C HIS A 285 5.38 11.63 -18.00
N ILE A 286 4.50 12.53 -18.45
CA ILE A 286 4.65 13.20 -19.75
C ILE A 286 4.79 14.72 -19.64
N PHE A 287 4.83 15.30 -18.43
CA PHE A 287 4.85 16.76 -18.28
C PHE A 287 6.06 17.41 -18.97
N LEU A 288 7.20 16.73 -19.07
CA LEU A 288 8.38 17.21 -19.79
C LEU A 288 8.10 17.44 -21.28
N TYR A 289 7.13 16.71 -21.85
CA TYR A 289 6.75 16.79 -23.25
C TYR A 289 5.61 17.76 -23.52
N ILE A 290 5.15 18.53 -22.51
CA ILE A 290 4.01 19.44 -22.68
C ILE A 290 4.23 20.51 -23.76
N LEU A 291 5.49 20.88 -24.03
CA LEU A 291 5.88 21.82 -25.07
C LEU A 291 6.06 21.18 -26.46
N GLN A 292 5.98 19.85 -26.54
CA GLN A 292 6.08 19.06 -27.76
C GLN A 292 4.72 18.39 -28.03
N PRO A 293 3.75 19.10 -28.63
CA PRO A 293 2.35 18.66 -28.67
C PRO A 293 2.18 17.29 -29.33
N ILE A 294 2.91 17.01 -30.42
CA ILE A 294 2.80 15.72 -31.13
C ILE A 294 3.19 14.55 -30.20
N ILE A 295 4.32 14.65 -29.50
CA ILE A 295 4.80 13.61 -28.56
C ILE A 295 3.88 13.53 -27.35
N PHE A 296 3.45 14.67 -26.81
CA PHE A 296 2.50 14.72 -25.71
C PHE A 296 1.20 13.97 -26.05
N PHE A 297 0.58 14.26 -27.19
CA PHE A 297 -0.66 13.60 -27.61
C PHE A 297 -0.46 12.12 -27.91
N PHE A 298 0.70 11.74 -28.46
CA PHE A 298 1.04 10.33 -28.67
C PHE A 298 1.14 9.56 -27.34
N MET A 299 1.74 10.17 -26.32
CA MET A 299 2.01 9.51 -25.04
C MET A 299 0.85 9.60 -24.04
N VAL A 300 0.07 10.69 -24.04
CA VAL A 300 -0.98 10.90 -23.02
C VAL A 300 -2.05 9.82 -23.05
N ILE A 301 -2.44 9.35 -24.24
CA ILE A 301 -3.51 8.37 -24.43
C ILE A 301 -3.13 7.00 -23.82
N PRO A 302 -1.99 6.37 -24.15
CA PRO A 302 -1.60 5.11 -23.52
C PRO A 302 -1.39 5.23 -22.01
N TYR A 303 -0.75 6.29 -21.51
CA TYR A 303 -0.58 6.48 -20.06
C TYR A 303 -1.92 6.67 -19.34
N LEU A 304 -2.84 7.45 -19.92
CA LEU A 304 -4.17 7.64 -19.37
C LEU A 304 -4.95 6.32 -19.34
N GLY A 305 -4.94 5.57 -20.44
CA GLY A 305 -5.64 4.29 -20.55
C GLY A 305 -5.11 3.23 -19.59
N LEU A 306 -3.79 3.08 -19.49
CA LEU A 306 -3.14 2.20 -18.50
C LEU A 306 -3.52 2.62 -17.08
N SER A 307 -3.49 3.92 -16.78
CA SER A 307 -3.80 4.41 -15.44
C SER A 307 -5.26 4.21 -15.05
N ILE A 308 -6.19 4.35 -16.00
CA ILE A 308 -7.60 3.99 -15.83
C ILE A 308 -7.73 2.49 -15.52
N LEU A 309 -7.05 1.62 -16.27
CA LEU A 309 -7.08 0.17 -16.03
C LEU A 309 -6.58 -0.18 -14.62
N LEU A 310 -5.42 0.33 -14.22
CA LEU A 310 -4.85 0.11 -12.89
C LEU A 310 -5.78 0.63 -11.77
N GLY A 311 -6.40 1.79 -11.98
CA GLY A 311 -7.40 2.37 -11.08
C GLY A 311 -8.68 1.53 -10.98
N LEU A 312 -9.14 0.93 -12.09
CA LEU A 312 -10.28 0.02 -12.14
C LEU A 312 -9.98 -1.27 -11.38
N ILE A 313 -8.78 -1.86 -11.57
CA ILE A 313 -8.33 -3.05 -10.83
C ILE A 313 -8.35 -2.76 -9.33
N ARG A 314 -7.75 -1.65 -8.90
CA ARG A 314 -7.75 -1.23 -7.50
C ARG A 314 -9.16 -1.08 -6.94
N ASN A 315 -10.07 -0.47 -7.69
CA ASN A 315 -11.46 -0.28 -7.26
C ASN A 315 -12.25 -1.59 -7.18
N TRP A 316 -11.97 -2.53 -8.09
CA TRP A 316 -12.58 -3.86 -8.10
C TRP A 316 -12.09 -4.72 -6.94
N ARG A 317 -10.79 -4.72 -6.64
CA ARG A 317 -10.19 -5.54 -5.57
C ARG A 317 -10.37 -4.93 -4.19
N GLY A 318 -10.36 -3.59 -4.09
CA GLY A 318 -10.39 -2.87 -2.83
C GLY A 318 -9.03 -2.79 -2.11
N ASP A 319 -7.97 -3.24 -2.76
CA ASP A 319 -6.56 -3.14 -2.36
C ASP A 319 -5.69 -3.00 -3.62
N ILE A 320 -4.37 -2.87 -3.46
CA ILE A 320 -3.45 -2.58 -4.58
C ILE A 320 -2.52 -3.74 -4.94
N ILE A 321 -2.70 -4.95 -4.37
CA ILE A 321 -1.76 -6.06 -4.62
C ILE A 321 -1.79 -6.48 -6.08
N ALA A 322 -2.97 -6.79 -6.62
CA ALA A 322 -3.10 -7.15 -8.04
C ALA A 322 -2.67 -6.01 -8.97
N THR A 323 -2.91 -4.75 -8.58
CA THR A 323 -2.51 -3.58 -9.35
C THR A 323 -0.99 -3.40 -9.41
N ILE A 324 -0.29 -3.58 -8.28
CA ILE A 324 1.18 -3.59 -8.21
C ILE A 324 1.75 -4.62 -9.17
N ILE A 325 1.26 -5.87 -9.09
CA ILE A 325 1.76 -6.94 -9.93
C ILE A 325 1.44 -6.67 -11.41
N ALA A 326 0.24 -6.17 -11.73
CA ALA A 326 -0.13 -5.83 -13.10
C ALA A 326 0.79 -4.75 -13.70
N HIS A 327 1.08 -3.69 -12.94
CA HIS A 327 1.97 -2.63 -13.40
C HIS A 327 3.41 -3.14 -13.61
N ILE A 328 3.95 -3.90 -12.65
CA ILE A 328 5.29 -4.47 -12.75
C ILE A 328 5.40 -5.40 -13.97
N ILE A 329 4.44 -6.31 -14.14
CA ILE A 329 4.44 -7.25 -15.27
C ILE A 329 4.30 -6.51 -16.60
N TYR A 330 3.45 -5.50 -16.68
CA TYR A 330 3.35 -4.65 -17.87
C TYR A 330 4.72 -4.03 -18.24
N ASN A 331 5.38 -3.36 -17.29
CA ASN A 331 6.69 -2.71 -17.55
C ASN A 331 7.75 -3.73 -17.97
N CYS A 332 7.86 -4.85 -17.23
CA CYS A 332 8.85 -5.89 -17.52
C CYS A 332 8.59 -6.57 -18.87
N THR A 333 7.34 -6.89 -19.19
CA THR A 333 7.00 -7.54 -20.46
C THR A 333 7.22 -6.61 -21.64
N GLN A 334 6.86 -5.33 -21.54
CA GLN A 334 7.10 -4.36 -22.61
C GLN A 334 8.60 -4.25 -22.93
N THR A 335 9.45 -4.09 -21.91
CA THR A 335 10.91 -4.01 -22.15
C THR A 335 11.49 -5.33 -22.62
N PHE A 336 11.00 -6.47 -22.12
CA PHE A 336 11.44 -7.78 -22.61
C PHE A 336 11.14 -7.98 -24.10
N ILE A 337 9.96 -7.54 -24.57
CA ILE A 337 9.60 -7.59 -26.00
C ILE A 337 10.55 -6.71 -26.81
N ILE A 338 10.82 -5.48 -26.35
CA ILE A 338 11.75 -4.55 -27.02
C ILE A 338 13.16 -5.17 -27.09
N PHE A 339 13.65 -5.72 -25.97
CA PHE A 339 14.94 -6.41 -25.90
C PHE A 339 15.05 -7.52 -26.95
N LEU A 340 14.02 -8.38 -27.06
CA LEU A 340 14.00 -9.47 -28.04
C LEU A 340 14.02 -8.94 -29.48
N ILE A 341 13.25 -7.89 -29.78
CA ILE A 341 13.21 -7.31 -31.13
C ILE A 341 14.60 -6.81 -31.54
N LEU A 342 15.25 -6.02 -30.68
CA LEU A 342 16.53 -5.41 -31.01
C LEU A 342 17.70 -6.40 -31.06
N ASN A 343 17.67 -7.48 -30.26
CA ASN A 343 18.72 -8.50 -30.25
C ASN A 343 18.49 -9.65 -31.24
N SER A 344 17.32 -9.69 -31.90
CA SER A 344 17.01 -10.69 -32.93
C SER A 344 17.40 -10.26 -34.35
N ILE A 345 17.74 -8.98 -34.50
CA ILE A 345 18.25 -8.34 -35.72
C ILE A 345 19.77 -8.31 -35.61
#